data_AF-A0A2I0QMQ7-F1
#
_entry.id   AF-A0A2I0QMQ7-F1
#
_cell.length_a   1.000
_cell.length_b   1.000
_cell.length_c   1.000
_cell.angle_alpha   90.00
_cell.angle_beta   90.00
_cell.angle_gamma   90.00
#
_symmetry.space_group_name_H-M   'P 1'
#
loop_
_entity.id
_entity.type
_entity.pdbx_description
1 polymer ?
#
loop_
_entity_poly.entity_id
_entity_poly.type
_entity_poly.pdbx_seq_one_letter_code
_entity_poly.pdbx_strand_id
1 'polypeptide(L)'
;ELVTGKNPFDGDTQQQILMNILMKKPKKPSEINPAAKELDVLILKCLEKKKENRYQNVSELQNALEYKKSFTESKLRGDVKRSCFYCGELVKSSAKTRDMVETLKWINVFKDCAKGEDAKDIKNIINELVHRMENNLEITDELTGKIEVVVHHIQMQ
;
A
#
# COMPACT_ATOMS: atom_id res chain seq x y z
N GLU A 1 -17.01 8.94 -1.96
CA GLU A 1 -18.45 9.01 -2.32
C GLU A 1 -18.90 7.78 -3.08
N LEU A 2 -18.40 7.51 -4.29
CA LEU A 2 -18.86 6.38 -5.13
C LEU A 2 -18.97 5.02 -4.40
N VAL A 3 -18.01 4.70 -3.54
CA VAL A 3 -17.97 3.40 -2.84
C VAL A 3 -18.77 3.38 -1.53
N THR A 4 -19.17 4.53 -1.00
CA THR A 4 -19.84 4.66 0.31
C THR A 4 -21.22 5.31 0.25
N GLY A 5 -21.59 5.94 -0.86
CA GLY A 5 -22.77 6.82 -0.97
C GLY A 5 -22.70 8.07 -0.10
N LYS A 6 -21.54 8.36 0.52
CA LYS A 6 -21.35 9.48 1.46
C LYS A 6 -20.05 10.22 1.17
N ASN A 7 -20.04 11.52 1.43
CA ASN A 7 -18.83 12.31 1.41
C ASN A 7 -17.84 11.86 2.50
N PRO A 8 -16.52 11.85 2.22
CA PRO A 8 -15.52 11.50 3.23
C PRO A 8 -15.44 12.53 4.36
N PHE A 9 -15.81 13.78 4.09
CA PHE A 9 -15.96 14.87 5.04
C PHE A 9 -17.33 15.52 4.82
N ASP A 10 -18.06 15.74 5.90
CA ASP A 10 -19.42 16.29 5.87
C ASP A 10 -19.63 17.20 7.09
N GLY A 11 -20.66 18.03 7.08
CA GLY A 11 -20.98 18.96 8.16
C GLY A 11 -22.20 19.84 7.87
N ASP A 12 -22.78 20.39 8.92
CA ASP A 12 -24.01 21.20 8.86
C ASP A 12 -23.78 22.57 8.21
N THR A 13 -22.53 23.04 8.22
CA THR A 13 -22.12 24.32 7.62
C THR A 13 -20.84 24.19 6.80
N GLN A 14 -20.62 25.12 5.87
CA GLN A 14 -19.39 25.19 5.08
C GLN A 14 -18.14 25.32 5.95
N GLN A 15 -18.20 26.11 7.04
CA GLN A 15 -17.06 26.22 7.96
C GLN A 15 -16.75 24.88 8.63
N GLN A 16 -17.77 24.11 9.01
CA GLN A 16 -17.58 22.80 9.62
C GLN A 16 -17.00 21.79 8.63
N ILE A 17 -17.46 21.80 7.38
CA ILE A 17 -16.91 20.96 6.31
C ILE A 17 -15.42 21.27 6.10
N LEU A 18 -15.04 22.55 5.99
CA LEU A 18 -13.64 22.97 5.86
C LEU A 18 -12.80 22.52 7.06
N MET A 19 -13.30 22.69 8.28
CA MET A 19 -12.61 22.23 9.48
C MET A 19 -12.40 20.71 9.48
N ASN A 20 -13.40 19.95 9.03
CA ASN A 20 -13.30 18.49 8.89
C ASN A 20 -12.28 18.08 7.81
N ILE A 21 -12.24 18.80 6.68
CA ILE A 21 -11.23 18.58 5.64
C ILE A 21 -9.82 18.86 6.16
N LEU A 22 -9.62 19.86 7.02
CA LEU A 22 -8.30 20.18 7.55
C LEU A 22 -7.87 19.23 8.68
N MET A 23 -8.77 18.91 9.60
CA MET A 23 -8.40 18.34 10.91
C MET A 23 -8.85 16.90 11.11
N LYS A 24 -9.97 16.49 10.50
CA LYS A 24 -10.58 15.19 10.78
C LYS A 24 -9.92 14.09 9.94
N LYS A 25 -9.61 12.96 10.58
CA LYS A 25 -9.27 11.73 9.86
C LYS A 25 -10.58 11.11 9.31
N PRO A 26 -10.69 10.88 7.99
CA PRO A 26 -11.88 10.25 7.43
C PRO A 26 -12.01 8.81 7.93
N LYS A 27 -13.25 8.34 8.07
CA LYS A 27 -13.52 6.92 8.36
C LYS A 27 -13.05 6.05 7.21
N LYS A 28 -12.66 4.80 7.50
CA LYS A 28 -12.42 3.84 6.43
C LYS A 28 -13.70 3.62 5.62
N PRO A 29 -13.64 3.59 4.29
CA PRO A 29 -14.78 3.21 3.46
C PRO A 29 -15.48 1.93 3.92
N SER A 30 -14.73 0.92 4.36
CA SER A 30 -15.25 -0.36 4.85
C SER A 30 -16.09 -0.29 6.11
N GLU A 31 -15.92 0.75 6.93
CA GLU A 31 -16.80 1.00 8.09
C GLU A 31 -18.22 1.39 7.66
N ILE A 32 -18.41 1.82 6.40
CA ILE A 32 -19.71 2.21 5.83
C ILE A 32 -20.19 1.16 4.82
N ASN A 33 -19.30 0.69 3.95
CA ASN A 33 -19.56 -0.37 2.98
C ASN A 33 -18.48 -1.47 3.07
N PRO A 34 -18.76 -2.60 3.74
CA PRO A 34 -17.79 -3.68 3.92
C PRO A 34 -17.14 -4.21 2.63
N ALA A 35 -17.85 -4.14 1.49
CA ALA A 35 -17.30 -4.56 0.19
C ALA A 35 -16.15 -3.66 -0.29
N ALA A 36 -16.02 -2.45 0.26
CA ALA A 36 -14.96 -1.50 -0.07
C ALA A 36 -13.65 -1.74 0.72
N LYS A 37 -13.55 -2.81 1.53
CA LYS A 37 -12.35 -3.12 2.34
C LYS A 37 -11.05 -3.11 1.55
N GLU A 38 -11.07 -3.64 0.33
CA GLU A 38 -9.89 -3.64 -0.53
C GLU A 38 -9.50 -2.23 -1.02
N LEU A 39 -10.37 -1.23 -0.92
CA LEU A 39 -10.09 0.14 -1.34
C LEU A 39 -9.74 1.07 -0.18
N ASP A 40 -9.85 0.62 1.08
CA ASP A 40 -9.62 1.47 2.26
C ASP A 40 -8.28 2.20 2.19
N VAL A 41 -7.19 1.47 1.98
CA VAL A 41 -5.84 2.04 1.96
C VAL A 41 -5.66 3.02 0.80
N LEU A 42 -6.11 2.63 -0.40
CA LEU A 42 -6.00 3.45 -1.61
C LEU A 42 -6.75 4.79 -1.43
N ILE A 43 -8.00 4.72 -0.96
CA ILE A 43 -8.85 5.90 -0.76
C ILE A 43 -8.32 6.76 0.37
N LEU A 44 -7.92 6.19 1.50
CA LEU A 44 -7.39 6.95 2.61
C LEU A 44 -6.09 7.67 2.23
N LYS A 45 -5.23 7.03 1.43
CA LYS A 45 -4.01 7.66 0.91
C LYS A 45 -4.31 8.87 0.01
N CYS A 46 -5.34 8.79 -0.83
CA CYS A 46 -5.81 9.96 -1.60
C CYS A 46 -6.30 11.11 -0.71
N LEU A 47 -6.79 10.81 0.49
CA LEU A 47 -7.36 11.77 1.44
C LEU A 47 -6.37 12.28 2.50
N GLU A 48 -5.11 11.87 2.41
CA GLU A 48 -4.05 12.33 3.31
C GLU A 48 -3.95 13.86 3.31
N LYS A 49 -3.66 14.47 4.46
CA LYS A 49 -3.65 15.95 4.57
C LYS A 49 -2.44 16.54 3.87
N LYS A 50 -1.27 15.95 4.13
CA LYS A 50 0.01 16.32 3.51
C LYS A 50 0.05 15.79 2.08
N LYS A 51 0.39 16.66 1.12
CA LYS A 51 0.43 16.31 -0.31
C LYS A 51 1.47 15.22 -0.58
N GLU A 52 2.57 15.26 0.15
CA GLU A 52 3.71 14.35 0.05
C GLU A 52 3.31 12.91 0.42
N ASN A 53 2.25 12.74 1.20
CA ASN A 53 1.74 11.43 1.63
C ASN A 53 0.69 10.85 0.67
N ARG A 54 0.22 11.64 -0.32
CA ARG A 54 -0.72 11.17 -1.34
C ARG A 54 0.02 10.47 -2.48
N TYR A 55 -0.74 9.82 -3.36
CA TYR A 55 -0.24 9.51 -4.69
C TYR A 55 0.17 10.81 -5.39
N GLN A 56 1.40 10.85 -5.90
CA GLN A 56 1.98 12.06 -6.47
C GLN A 56 1.40 12.41 -7.84
N ASN A 57 0.88 11.40 -8.54
CA ASN A 57 0.20 11.56 -9.81
C ASN A 57 -0.87 10.48 -10.02
N VAL A 58 -1.72 10.68 -11.04
CA VAL A 58 -2.81 9.76 -11.37
C VAL A 58 -2.29 8.39 -11.80
N SER A 59 -1.18 8.34 -12.52
CA SER A 59 -0.59 7.08 -12.98
C SER A 59 -0.19 6.17 -11.81
N GLU A 60 0.31 6.76 -10.73
CA GLU A 60 0.65 6.03 -9.50
C GLU A 60 -0.59 5.40 -8.84
N LEU A 61 -1.69 6.15 -8.74
CA LEU A 61 -2.97 5.63 -8.25
C LEU A 61 -3.53 4.53 -9.16
N GLN A 62 -3.48 4.74 -10.48
CA GLN A 62 -3.92 3.75 -11.47
C GLN A 62 -3.15 2.44 -11.35
N ASN A 63 -1.81 2.52 -11.22
CA ASN A 63 -0.97 1.35 -11.02
C ASN A 63 -1.30 0.63 -9.71
N ALA A 64 -1.49 1.36 -8.61
CA ALA A 64 -1.85 0.76 -7.33
C ALA A 64 -3.20 0.02 -7.39
N LEU A 65 -4.20 0.58 -8.09
CA LEU A 65 -5.48 -0.07 -8.35
C LEU A 65 -5.30 -1.33 -9.21
N GLU A 66 -4.57 -1.22 -10.32
CA GLU A 66 -4.39 -2.31 -11.28
C GLU A 66 -3.61 -3.47 -10.67
N TYR A 67 -2.49 -3.20 -9.98
CA TYR A 67 -1.71 -4.24 -9.31
C TYR A 67 -2.51 -4.97 -8.25
N LYS A 68 -3.33 -4.26 -7.48
CA LYS A 68 -4.15 -4.87 -6.44
C LYS A 68 -5.26 -5.75 -7.02
N LYS A 69 -5.93 -5.27 -8.08
CA LYS A 69 -6.92 -6.04 -8.82
C LYS A 69 -6.29 -7.29 -9.42
N SER A 70 -5.20 -7.12 -10.18
CA SER A 70 -4.49 -8.19 -10.84
C SER A 70 -3.88 -9.22 -9.88
N PHE A 71 -3.40 -8.78 -8.70
CA PHE A 71 -2.98 -9.69 -7.62
C PHE A 71 -4.14 -10.54 -7.12
N THR A 72 -5.29 -9.93 -6.85
CA THR A 72 -6.49 -10.64 -6.36
C THR A 72 -6.98 -11.66 -7.39
N GLU A 73 -7.08 -11.27 -8.65
CA GLU A 73 -7.53 -12.15 -9.74
C GLU A 73 -6.57 -13.33 -9.97
N SER A 74 -5.25 -13.07 -9.96
CA SER A 74 -4.25 -14.13 -10.11
C SER A 74 -4.25 -15.10 -8.92
N LYS A 75 -4.43 -14.61 -7.69
CA LYS A 75 -4.58 -15.46 -6.49
C LYS A 75 -5.81 -16.34 -6.58
N LEU A 76 -6.97 -15.79 -6.98
CA LEU A 76 -8.21 -16.56 -7.14
C LEU A 76 -8.09 -17.68 -8.18
N ARG A 77 -7.32 -17.44 -9.25
CA ARG A 77 -7.06 -18.44 -10.30
C ARG A 77 -5.98 -19.45 -9.94
N GLY A 78 -5.29 -19.27 -8.81
CA GLY A 78 -4.13 -20.09 -8.45
C GLY A 78 -2.89 -19.86 -9.33
N ASP A 79 -2.83 -18.74 -10.07
CA ASP A 79 -1.66 -18.38 -10.89
C ASP A 79 -0.57 -17.83 -9.98
N VAL A 80 0.28 -18.72 -9.49
CA VAL A 80 1.35 -18.39 -8.54
C VAL A 80 2.33 -17.37 -9.14
N LYS A 81 2.71 -17.54 -10.41
CA LYS A 81 3.70 -16.68 -11.07
C LYS A 81 3.19 -15.24 -11.18
N ARG A 82 1.97 -15.04 -11.68
CA ARG A 82 1.36 -13.70 -11.74
C ARG A 82 1.08 -13.13 -10.36
N SER A 83 0.58 -13.94 -9.44
CA SER A 83 0.34 -13.50 -8.05
C SER A 83 1.62 -12.97 -7.42
N CYS A 84 2.74 -13.66 -7.64
CA CYS A 84 4.03 -13.24 -7.15
C CYS A 84 4.48 -11.92 -7.79
N PHE A 85 4.37 -11.83 -9.12
CA PHE A 85 4.70 -10.62 -9.85
C PHE A 85 3.95 -9.39 -9.30
N TYR A 86 2.61 -9.44 -9.24
CA TYR A 86 1.83 -8.29 -8.77
C TYR A 86 2.04 -7.98 -7.28
N CYS A 87 2.29 -9.00 -6.44
CA CYS A 87 2.67 -8.77 -5.06
C CYS A 87 4.00 -8.01 -4.95
N GLY A 88 4.98 -8.35 -5.79
CA GLY A 88 6.24 -7.61 -5.90
C GLY A 88 6.05 -6.16 -6.35
N GLU A 89 5.18 -5.90 -7.32
CA GLU A 89 4.84 -4.52 -7.72
C GLU A 89 4.22 -3.71 -6.57
N LEU A 90 3.36 -4.35 -5.76
CA LEU A 90 2.75 -3.72 -4.59
C LEU A 90 3.80 -3.38 -3.52
N VAL A 91 4.76 -4.28 -3.25
CA VAL A 91 5.89 -4.02 -2.34
C VAL A 91 6.74 -2.84 -2.83
N LYS A 92 7.12 -2.82 -4.11
CA LYS A 92 7.93 -1.75 -4.69
C LYS A 92 7.19 -0.42 -4.64
N SER A 93 5.91 -0.41 -5.01
CA SER A 93 5.08 0.80 -4.98
C SER A 93 4.94 1.36 -3.57
N SER A 94 4.65 0.54 -2.56
CA SER A 94 4.50 1.03 -1.19
C SER A 94 5.82 1.55 -0.62
N ALA A 95 6.94 0.89 -0.90
CA ALA A 95 8.27 1.30 -0.45
C ALA A 95 8.67 2.67 -1.03
N LYS A 96 8.46 2.89 -2.34
CA LYS A 96 8.69 4.19 -3.00
C LYS A 96 7.89 5.33 -2.37
N THR A 97 6.68 5.03 -1.93
CA THR A 97 5.81 6.02 -1.26
C THR A 97 6.08 6.16 0.23
N ARG A 98 7.16 5.54 0.74
CA ARG A 98 7.57 5.50 2.14
C ARG A 98 6.46 5.04 3.10
N ASP A 99 5.56 4.20 2.61
CA ASP A 99 4.42 3.70 3.36
C ASP A 99 4.84 2.47 4.16
N MET A 100 5.33 2.70 5.39
CA MET A 100 5.88 1.65 6.26
C MET A 100 4.89 0.49 6.47
N VAL A 101 3.64 0.82 6.76
CA VAL A 101 2.60 -0.16 7.10
C VAL A 101 2.23 -0.99 5.88
N GLU A 102 1.99 -0.35 4.73
CA GLU A 102 1.61 -1.08 3.52
C GLU A 102 2.79 -1.88 2.96
N THR A 103 4.02 -1.40 3.11
CA THR A 103 5.25 -2.14 2.73
C THR A 103 5.40 -3.39 3.57
N LEU A 104 5.28 -3.29 4.90
CA LEU A 104 5.33 -4.45 5.79
C LEU A 104 4.23 -5.46 5.47
N LYS A 105 3.02 -5.00 5.17
CA LYS A 105 1.91 -5.88 4.78
C LYS A 105 2.23 -6.66 3.50
N TRP A 106 2.60 -6.00 2.41
CA TRP A 106 2.83 -6.69 1.13
C TRP A 106 4.09 -7.53 1.13
N ILE A 107 5.15 -7.11 1.81
CA ILE A 107 6.39 -7.90 1.83
C ILE A 107 6.21 -9.20 2.62
N ASN A 108 5.35 -9.20 3.65
CA ASN A 108 4.99 -10.42 4.36
C ASN A 108 4.20 -11.40 3.48
N VAL A 109 3.35 -10.90 2.58
CA VAL A 109 2.66 -11.74 1.59
C VAL A 109 3.63 -12.21 0.50
N PHE A 110 4.55 -11.34 0.08
CA PHE A 110 5.54 -11.65 -0.95
C PHE A 110 6.60 -12.66 -0.49
N LYS A 111 6.83 -12.76 0.82
CA LYS A 111 7.74 -13.75 1.43
C LYS A 111 7.50 -15.17 0.93
N ASP A 112 6.25 -15.55 0.68
CA ASP A 112 5.89 -16.89 0.21
C ASP A 112 6.36 -17.18 -1.24
N CYS A 113 6.77 -16.16 -1.98
CA CYS A 113 7.43 -16.31 -3.27
C CYS A 113 8.91 -16.70 -3.17
N ALA A 114 9.57 -16.31 -2.08
CA ALA A 114 11.02 -16.36 -1.99
C ALA A 114 11.51 -17.76 -1.57
N LYS A 115 12.67 -18.18 -2.08
CA LYS A 115 13.31 -19.46 -1.75
C LYS A 115 14.81 -19.25 -1.54
N GLY A 116 15.44 -20.18 -0.80
CA GLY A 116 16.90 -20.16 -0.64
C GLY A 116 17.41 -18.86 -0.03
N GLU A 117 18.33 -18.20 -0.74
CA GLU A 117 18.94 -16.94 -0.29
C GLU A 117 17.94 -15.77 -0.27
N ASP A 118 17.06 -15.69 -1.28
CA ASP A 118 16.04 -14.64 -1.36
C ASP A 118 15.12 -14.62 -0.14
N ALA A 119 14.81 -15.79 0.43
CA ALA A 119 13.98 -15.89 1.62
C ALA A 119 14.67 -15.30 2.85
N LYS A 120 16.02 -15.38 2.93
CA LYS A 120 16.81 -14.73 3.98
C LYS A 120 16.83 -13.23 3.77
N ASP A 121 17.02 -12.77 2.54
CA ASP A 121 17.02 -11.35 2.20
C ASP A 121 15.68 -10.68 2.54
N ILE A 122 14.56 -11.30 2.15
CA ILE A 122 13.23 -10.81 2.52
C ILE A 122 13.05 -10.75 4.04
N LYS A 123 13.54 -11.76 4.79
CA LYS A 123 13.46 -11.76 6.25
C LYS A 123 14.30 -10.63 6.87
N ASN A 124 15.50 -10.39 6.34
CA ASN A 124 16.35 -9.28 6.79
C ASN A 124 15.70 -7.93 6.54
N ILE A 125 15.09 -7.74 5.36
CA ILE A 125 14.34 -6.53 5.02
C ILE A 125 13.13 -6.35 5.95
N ILE A 126 12.38 -7.41 6.23
CA ILE A 126 11.25 -7.35 7.17
C ILE A 126 11.71 -6.90 8.55
N ASN A 127 12.80 -7.48 9.08
CA ASN A 127 13.34 -7.10 10.39
C ASN A 127 13.76 -5.63 10.43
N GLU A 128 14.42 -5.14 9.38
CA GLU A 128 14.82 -3.73 9.25
C GLU A 128 13.61 -2.80 9.19
N LEU A 129 12.57 -3.15 8.41
CA LEU A 129 11.33 -2.38 8.33
C LEU A 129 10.60 -2.32 9.69
N VAL A 130 10.53 -3.46 10.41
CA VAL A 130 9.93 -3.51 11.75
C VAL A 130 10.71 -2.63 12.72
N HIS A 131 12.04 -2.75 12.75
CA HIS A 131 12.90 -1.92 13.59
C HIS A 131 12.69 -0.43 13.32
N ARG A 132 12.62 -0.04 12.04
CA ARG A 132 12.35 1.36 11.65
C ARG A 132 10.97 1.82 12.11
N MET A 133 9.93 1.00 11.93
CA MET A 133 8.58 1.31 12.38
C MET A 133 8.54 1.56 13.90
N GLU A 134 9.17 0.70 14.69
CA GLU A 134 9.24 0.82 16.16
C GLU A 134 9.99 2.07 16.62
N ASN A 135 10.99 2.50 15.86
CA ASN A 135 11.82 3.67 16.16
C ASN A 135 11.34 4.95 15.43
N ASN A 136 10.16 4.94 14.80
CA ASN A 136 9.62 6.05 14.01
C ASN A 136 10.58 6.57 12.91
N LEU A 137 11.35 5.67 12.30
CA LEU A 137 12.25 5.96 11.19
C LEU A 137 11.53 5.74 9.85
N GLU A 138 11.78 6.62 8.88
CA GLU A 138 11.25 6.46 7.53
C GLU A 138 11.95 5.34 6.74
N ILE A 139 11.28 4.86 5.70
CA ILE A 139 11.92 4.04 4.66
C ILE A 139 12.88 4.95 3.88
N THR A 140 14.17 4.60 3.87
CA THR A 140 15.19 5.35 3.12
C THR A 140 15.24 4.92 1.66
N ASP A 141 15.84 5.75 0.82
CA ASP A 141 16.04 5.43 -0.59
C ASP A 141 16.97 4.20 -0.75
N GLU A 142 17.95 4.03 0.15
CA GLU A 142 18.80 2.84 0.21
C GLU A 142 17.99 1.56 0.47
N LEU A 143 17.10 1.59 1.48
CA LEU A 143 16.23 0.44 1.78
C LEU A 143 15.26 0.16 0.64
N THR A 144 14.74 1.21 0.01
CA THR A 144 13.88 1.11 -1.17
C THR A 144 14.61 0.41 -2.32
N GLY A 145 15.87 0.80 -2.59
CA GLY A 145 16.71 0.14 -3.59
C GLY A 145 16.97 -1.34 -3.29
N LYS A 146 17.25 -1.69 -2.02
CA LYS A 146 17.41 -3.09 -1.59
C LYS A 146 16.15 -3.90 -1.84
N ILE A 147 14.98 -3.35 -1.48
CA ILE A 147 13.68 -3.98 -1.73
C ILE A 147 13.48 -4.23 -3.22
N GLU A 148 13.73 -3.24 -4.07
CA GLU A 148 13.56 -3.37 -5.52
C GLU A 148 14.43 -4.44 -6.14
N VAL A 149 15.70 -4.51 -5.75
CA VAL A 149 16.66 -5.51 -6.25
C VAL A 149 16.19 -6.93 -5.90
N VAL A 150 15.86 -7.17 -4.63
CA VAL A 150 15.44 -8.50 -4.17
C VAL A 150 14.11 -8.91 -4.80
N VAL A 151 13.13 -7.99 -4.85
CA VAL A 151 11.85 -8.24 -5.51
C VAL A 151 12.04 -8.58 -6.99
N HIS A 152 12.88 -7.81 -7.70
CA HIS A 152 13.15 -8.07 -9.11
C HIS A 152 13.83 -9.42 -9.33
N HIS A 153 14.81 -9.77 -8.50
CA HIS A 153 15.49 -11.07 -8.58
C HIS A 153 14.50 -12.23 -8.44
N ILE A 154 13.59 -12.18 -7.46
CA ILE A 154 12.56 -13.20 -7.25
C ILE A 154 11.57 -13.26 -8.42
N GLN A 155 11.17 -12.11 -8.98
CA GLN A 155 10.22 -12.05 -10.10
C GLN A 155 10.78 -12.64 -11.41
N MET A 156 12.10 -12.70 -11.56
CA MET A 156 12.78 -13.17 -12.77
C MET A 156 13.08 -14.68 -12.78
N GLN A 157 12.85 -15.39 -11.68
CA GLN A 157 12.97 -16.85 -11.56
C GLN A 157 11.77 -17.59 -12.20
#